data_AF-A0A955DFE7-F1
#
_entry.id   AF-A0A955DFE7-F1
#
_cell.length_a   1.000
_cell.length_b   1.000
_cell.length_c   1.000
_cell.angle_alpha   90.00
_cell.angle_beta   90.00
_cell.angle_gamma   90.00
#
_symmetry.space_group_name_H-M   'P 1'
#
loop_
_entity.id
_entity.type
_entity.pdbx_description
1 polymer ?
#
loop_
_entity_poly.entity_id
_entity_poly.type
_entity_poly.pdbx_seq_one_letter_code
_entity_poly.pdbx_strand_id
1 'polypeptide(L)'
;MRKPGTDEQNVQMSDVLCDFCHREWREDVPMVEGHHGSCICGNCLSLAFRSVMLDKVNDAPAEWQCPLCLEASADRAELGRADEPGWPSPLDPEVVVCRRCIKQASGALHKSSDYDWRKPV
;
A
#
# COMPACT_ATOMS: atom_id res chain seq x y z
N MET A 1 -8.32 0.65 5.31
CA MET A 1 -8.76 1.36 6.54
C MET A 1 -10.15 1.99 6.34
N ARG A 2 -11.03 2.02 7.38
CA ARG A 2 -12.32 2.75 7.34
C ARG A 2 -12.32 3.93 8.34
N LYS A 3 -13.08 4.98 8.07
CA LYS A 3 -13.28 6.08 9.02
C LYS A 3 -13.99 5.61 10.29
N PRO A 4 -13.67 6.19 11.47
CA PRO A 4 -14.48 6.00 12.67
C PRO A 4 -15.95 6.39 12.40
N GLY A 5 -16.89 5.52 12.80
CA GLY A 5 -18.32 5.76 12.62
C GLY A 5 -18.88 5.40 11.23
N THR A 6 -18.11 4.72 10.38
CA THR A 6 -18.61 4.17 9.10
C THR A 6 -19.80 3.25 9.34
N ASP A 7 -20.91 3.46 8.63
CA ASP A 7 -22.03 2.53 8.61
C ASP A 7 -21.64 1.29 7.80
N GLU A 8 -21.49 0.15 8.49
CA GLU A 8 -21.07 -1.10 7.86
C GLU A 8 -22.07 -1.63 6.82
N GLN A 9 -23.33 -1.22 6.91
CA GLN A 9 -24.38 -1.60 5.95
C GLN A 9 -24.47 -0.64 4.76
N ASN A 10 -23.77 0.50 4.81
CA ASN A 10 -23.83 1.53 3.77
C ASN A 10 -22.49 2.27 3.59
N VAL A 11 -21.43 1.51 3.32
CA VAL A 11 -20.08 2.05 3.14
C VAL A 11 -20.00 2.92 1.88
N GLN A 12 -19.67 4.19 2.06
CA GLN A 12 -19.38 5.11 0.97
C GLN A 12 -17.90 5.07 0.60
N MET A 13 -17.55 5.51 -0.61
CA MET A 13 -16.13 5.64 -1.01
C MET A 13 -15.34 6.53 -0.03
N SER A 14 -15.93 7.64 0.40
CA SER A 14 -15.32 8.57 1.35
C SER A 14 -15.14 7.98 2.76
N ASP A 15 -15.73 6.83 3.06
CA ASP A 15 -15.50 6.09 4.30
C ASP A 15 -14.22 5.25 4.25
N VAL A 16 -13.73 4.94 3.04
CA VAL A 16 -12.51 4.16 2.83
C VAL A 16 -11.30 5.09 2.80
N LEU A 17 -10.30 4.79 3.62
CA LEU A 17 -9.06 5.55 3.73
C LEU A 17 -7.88 4.72 3.22
N CYS A 18 -6.93 5.40 2.57
CA CYS A 18 -5.60 4.84 2.34
C CYS A 18 -4.88 4.62 3.67
N ASP A 19 -4.40 3.41 3.93
CA ASP A 19 -3.70 3.04 5.17
C ASP A 19 -2.37 3.78 5.34
N PHE A 20 -1.84 4.42 4.29
CA PHE A 20 -0.54 5.09 4.30
C PHE A 20 -0.60 6.62 4.38
N CYS A 21 -1.71 7.23 3.98
CA CYS A 21 -1.83 8.70 4.04
C CYS A 21 -3.15 9.18 4.63
N HIS A 22 -3.99 8.25 5.07
CA HIS A 22 -5.32 8.48 5.65
C HIS A 22 -6.24 9.35 4.80
N ARG A 23 -5.91 9.55 3.51
CA ARG A 23 -6.78 10.24 2.57
C ARG A 23 -7.90 9.32 2.13
N GLU A 24 -9.06 9.92 2.00
CA GLU A 24 -10.27 9.29 1.49
C GLU A 24 -10.07 8.78 0.08
N TRP A 25 -10.77 7.69 -0.23
CA TRP A 25 -10.95 7.28 -1.61
C TRP A 25 -11.84 8.29 -2.33
N ARG A 26 -11.38 8.68 -3.52
CA ARG A 26 -12.06 9.56 -4.46
C ARG A 26 -12.01 8.94 -5.85
N GLU A 27 -12.97 9.28 -6.70
CA GLU A 27 -13.05 8.76 -8.07
C GLU A 27 -11.79 9.09 -8.92
N ASP A 28 -11.13 10.22 -8.64
CA ASP A 28 -9.96 10.70 -9.39
C ASP A 28 -8.64 10.04 -8.99
N VAL A 29 -8.61 9.30 -7.87
CA VAL A 29 -7.40 8.65 -7.37
C VAL A 29 -7.66 7.15 -7.22
N PRO A 30 -7.02 6.30 -8.04
CA PRO A 30 -7.22 4.86 -7.90
C PRO A 30 -6.77 4.37 -6.53
N MET A 31 -7.41 3.30 -6.08
CA MET A 31 -7.07 2.63 -4.84
C MET A 31 -6.97 1.13 -5.09
N VAL A 32 -6.01 0.48 -4.44
CA VAL A 32 -5.85 -0.97 -4.47
C VAL A 32 -6.14 -1.50 -3.07
N GLU A 33 -7.07 -2.45 -3.00
CA GLU A 33 -7.41 -3.17 -1.78
C GLU A 33 -6.48 -4.40 -1.60
N GLY A 34 -6.06 -4.62 -0.36
CA GLY A 34 -5.31 -5.80 0.11
C GLY A 34 -6.13 -6.60 1.11
N HIS A 35 -5.45 -7.37 1.96
CA HIS A 35 -6.12 -8.17 2.98
C HIS A 35 -6.83 -7.31 4.03
N HIS A 36 -7.95 -7.82 4.56
CA HIS A 36 -8.75 -7.21 5.63
C HIS A 36 -9.18 -5.75 5.35
N GLY A 37 -9.42 -5.39 4.08
CA GLY A 37 -9.86 -4.05 3.71
C GLY A 37 -8.77 -2.98 3.90
N SER A 38 -7.50 -3.40 3.95
CA SER A 38 -6.36 -2.50 3.81
C SER A 38 -6.30 -1.95 2.38
N CYS A 39 -5.84 -0.72 2.22
CA CYS A 39 -5.89 0.03 0.98
C CYS A 39 -4.63 0.87 0.79
N ILE A 40 -4.14 0.94 -0.44
CA ILE A 40 -3.13 1.91 -0.87
C ILE A 40 -3.64 2.73 -2.05
N CYS A 41 -3.59 4.06 -1.93
CA CYS A 41 -3.96 4.95 -3.03
C CYS A 41 -2.83 5.06 -4.07
N GLY A 42 -3.17 5.41 -5.30
CA GLY A 42 -2.24 5.54 -6.41
C GLY A 42 -1.11 6.55 -6.14
N ASN A 43 -1.34 7.57 -5.31
CA ASN A 43 -0.31 8.54 -4.93
C ASN A 43 0.74 7.91 -4.02
N CYS A 44 0.34 7.21 -2.94
CA CYS A 44 1.27 6.50 -2.07
C CYS A 44 1.98 5.38 -2.81
N LEU A 45 1.26 4.67 -3.69
CA LEU A 45 1.86 3.62 -4.50
C LEU A 45 2.93 4.17 -5.45
N SER A 46 2.74 5.36 -6.04
CA SER A 46 3.76 6.02 -6.86
C SER A 46 5.01 6.38 -6.05
N LEU A 47 4.85 6.88 -4.82
CA LEU A 47 5.98 7.20 -3.94
C LEU A 47 6.73 5.93 -3.52
N ALA A 48 6.00 4.91 -3.09
CA ALA A 48 6.56 3.62 -2.71
C ALA A 48 7.28 2.95 -3.90
N PHE A 49 6.70 3.02 -5.09
CA PHE A 49 7.33 2.48 -6.30
C PHE A 49 8.63 3.20 -6.64
N ARG A 50 8.66 4.54 -6.62
CA ARG A 50 9.91 5.28 -6.85
C ARG A 50 10.98 4.87 -5.85
N SER A 51 10.67 4.98 -4.55
CA SER A 51 11.62 4.68 -3.47
C SER A 51 12.17 3.25 -3.54
N VAL A 52 11.30 2.24 -3.54
CA VAL A 52 11.74 0.84 -3.41
C VAL A 52 12.14 0.22 -4.75
N MET A 53 11.41 0.53 -5.83
CA MET A 53 11.63 -0.12 -7.11
C MET A 53 12.63 0.61 -8.00
N LEU A 54 12.70 1.95 -7.96
CA LEU A 54 13.63 2.72 -8.78
C LEU A 54 14.89 3.06 -7.97
N ASP A 55 14.72 3.71 -6.82
CA ASP A 55 15.83 4.24 -6.01
C ASP A 55 16.50 3.16 -5.14
N LYS A 56 15.88 1.98 -5.03
CA LYS A 56 16.37 0.82 -4.25
C LYS A 56 16.56 1.13 -2.76
N VAL A 57 15.79 2.07 -2.24
CA VAL A 57 15.81 2.43 -0.83
C VAL A 57 15.09 1.36 -0.01
N ASN A 58 15.64 1.08 1.17
CA ASN A 58 15.02 0.24 2.19
C ASN A 58 15.00 0.99 3.54
N ASP A 59 13.96 1.79 3.74
CA ASP A 59 13.76 2.56 4.97
C ASP A 59 12.78 1.85 5.92
N ALA A 60 12.46 0.58 5.67
CA ALA A 60 11.62 -0.19 6.56
C ALA A 60 12.32 -0.38 7.92
N PRO A 61 11.59 -0.31 9.05
CA PRO A 61 12.13 -0.67 10.36
C PRO A 61 12.57 -2.14 10.38
N ALA A 62 13.29 -2.55 11.43
CA ALA A 62 13.75 -3.93 11.55
C ALA A 62 12.59 -4.94 11.62
N GLU A 63 11.52 -4.57 12.34
CA GLU A 63 10.32 -5.38 12.50
C GLU A 63 9.10 -4.64 11.97
N TRP A 64 8.32 -5.27 11.09
CA TRP A 64 7.09 -4.71 10.52
C TRP A 64 6.22 -5.78 9.88
N GLN A 65 4.93 -5.45 9.74
CA GLN A 65 3.95 -6.24 9.02
C GLN A 65 3.40 -5.44 7.84
N CYS A 66 3.33 -6.06 6.67
CA CYS A 66 2.70 -5.43 5.51
C CYS A 66 1.17 -5.47 5.68
N PRO A 67 0.44 -4.34 5.73
CA PRO A 67 -1.02 -4.40 5.89
C PRO A 67 -1.70 -5.04 4.68
N LEU A 68 -1.11 -4.93 3.48
CA LEU A 68 -1.70 -5.45 2.25
C LEU A 68 -1.64 -6.97 2.10
N CYS A 69 -0.59 -7.63 2.61
CA CYS A 69 -0.43 -9.10 2.53
C CYS A 69 -0.32 -9.81 3.88
N LEU A 70 -0.29 -9.06 4.99
CA LEU A 70 -0.16 -9.53 6.38
C LEU A 70 1.12 -10.27 6.72
N GLU A 71 2.06 -10.42 5.79
CA GLU A 71 3.36 -11.01 6.09
C GLU A 71 4.11 -10.13 7.10
N ALA A 72 4.47 -10.70 8.25
CA ALA A 72 5.38 -10.14 9.23
C ALA A 72 6.85 -10.44 8.88
N SER A 73 7.80 -9.87 9.62
CA SER A 73 9.22 -10.11 9.38
C SER A 73 9.60 -11.58 9.54
N ALA A 74 8.98 -12.27 10.51
CA ALA A 74 9.15 -13.70 10.70
C ALA A 74 8.73 -14.51 9.45
N ASP A 75 7.54 -14.23 8.91
CA ASP A 75 7.05 -14.89 7.69
C ASP A 75 7.98 -14.65 6.50
N ARG A 76 8.45 -13.40 6.33
CA ARG A 76 9.42 -13.06 5.29
C ARG A 76 10.75 -13.80 5.49
N ALA A 77 11.22 -13.92 6.72
CA ALA A 77 12.46 -14.64 7.03
C ALA A 77 12.35 -16.14 6.73
N GLU A 78 11.24 -16.79 7.11
CA GLU A 78 10.98 -18.20 6.80
C GLU A 78 10.92 -18.48 5.29
N LEU A 79 10.43 -17.51 4.52
CA LEU A 79 10.38 -17.56 3.06
C LEU A 79 11.70 -17.15 2.37
N GLY A 80 12.77 -16.92 3.13
CA GLY A 80 14.08 -16.51 2.59
C GLY A 80 14.10 -15.09 2.02
N ARG A 81 13.28 -14.19 2.56
CA ARG A 81 13.11 -12.77 2.16
C ARG A 81 13.29 -11.80 3.33
N ALA A 82 14.15 -12.14 4.29
CA ALA A 82 14.38 -11.32 5.48
C ALA A 82 14.86 -9.89 5.17
N ASP A 83 15.57 -9.72 4.05
CA ASP A 83 16.10 -8.45 3.55
C ASP A 83 15.16 -7.74 2.54
N GLU A 84 13.92 -8.22 2.37
CA GLU A 84 12.98 -7.61 1.45
C GLU A 84 12.72 -6.14 1.83
N PRO A 85 12.88 -5.19 0.90
CA PRO A 85 12.69 -3.79 1.22
C PRO A 85 11.20 -3.46 1.36
N GLY A 86 10.94 -2.49 2.23
CA GLY A 86 9.61 -1.91 2.43
C GLY A 86 9.64 -0.40 2.34
N TRP A 87 8.49 0.19 2.04
CA TRP A 87 8.28 1.62 2.09
C TRP A 87 7.41 1.97 3.29
N PRO A 88 7.93 2.72 4.29
CA PRO A 88 7.14 3.21 5.40
C PRO A 88 6.21 4.34 4.96
N SER A 89 5.04 4.42 5.59
CA SER A 89 4.10 5.51 5.39
C SER A 89 4.70 6.85 5.84
N PRO A 90 4.43 7.95 5.11
CA PRO A 90 4.90 9.28 5.48
C PRO A 90 4.16 9.86 6.70
N LEU A 91 3.02 9.30 7.10
CA LEU A 91 2.26 9.75 8.27
C LEU A 91 2.47 8.86 9.49
N ASP A 92 2.82 7.59 9.27
CA ASP A 92 3.03 6.59 10.30
C ASP A 92 4.11 5.60 9.84
N PRO A 93 5.36 5.78 10.28
CA PRO A 93 6.48 4.93 9.86
C PRO A 93 6.34 3.45 10.22
N GLU A 94 5.43 3.07 11.14
CA GLU A 94 5.17 1.68 11.49
C GLU A 94 4.32 0.96 10.42
N VAL A 95 3.59 1.70 9.59
CA VAL A 95 2.80 1.14 8.49
C VAL A 95 3.65 1.04 7.23
N VAL A 96 4.06 -0.18 6.88
CA VAL A 96 5.05 -0.43 5.82
C VAL A 96 4.47 -1.30 4.72
N VAL A 97 4.60 -0.91 3.45
CA VAL A 97 4.24 -1.76 2.32
C VAL A 97 5.47 -2.50 1.78
N CYS A 98 5.37 -3.82 1.64
CA CYS A 98 6.47 -4.63 1.10
C CYS A 98 6.65 -4.44 -0.42
N ARG A 99 7.89 -4.66 -0.90
CA ARG A 99 8.22 -4.64 -2.33
C ARG A 99 7.29 -5.49 -3.19
N ARG A 100 6.90 -6.67 -2.72
CA ARG A 100 6.01 -7.58 -3.47
C ARG A 100 4.64 -6.93 -3.69
N CYS A 101 4.03 -6.36 -2.66
CA CYS A 101 2.74 -5.67 -2.77
C CYS A 101 2.85 -4.41 -3.64
N ILE A 102 3.95 -3.63 -3.54
CA ILE A 102 4.21 -2.51 -4.45
C ILE A 102 4.21 -2.98 -5.91
N LYS A 103 4.91 -4.07 -6.21
CA LYS A 103 5.01 -4.63 -7.57
C LYS A 103 3.66 -5.13 -8.08
N GLN A 104 2.88 -5.80 -7.25
CA GLN A 104 1.56 -6.33 -7.62
C GLN A 104 0.54 -5.21 -7.82
N ALA A 105 0.39 -4.31 -6.85
CA ALA A 105 -0.53 -3.18 -6.91
C ALA A 105 -0.20 -2.26 -8.10
N SER A 106 1.08 -1.95 -8.33
CA SER A 106 1.49 -1.14 -9.48
C SER A 106 1.26 -1.85 -10.81
N GLY A 107 1.38 -3.19 -10.83
CA GLY A 107 1.01 -4.01 -11.99
C GLY A 107 -0.48 -3.94 -12.30
N ALA A 108 -1.34 -3.98 -11.27
CA ALA A 108 -2.78 -3.88 -11.41
C ALA A 108 -3.21 -2.50 -11.93
N LEU A 109 -2.79 -1.42 -11.26
CA LEU A 109 -3.18 -0.06 -11.68
C LEU A 109 -2.64 0.29 -13.07
N HIS A 110 -1.40 -0.08 -13.39
CA HIS A 110 -0.82 0.24 -14.70
C HIS A 110 -1.57 -0.38 -15.87
N LYS A 111 -2.23 -1.52 -15.65
CA LYS A 111 -2.99 -2.25 -16.68
C LYS A 111 -4.48 -1.89 -16.69
N SER A 112 -4.97 -1.20 -15.66
CA SER A 112 -6.37 -0.80 -15.60
C SER A 112 -6.69 0.19 -16.73
N SER A 113 -7.87 0.04 -17.31
CA SER A 113 -8.49 0.98 -18.25
C SER A 113 -9.31 2.07 -17.56
N ASP A 114 -9.57 1.90 -16.26
CA ASP A 114 -10.48 2.76 -15.50
C ASP A 114 -9.76 4.01 -14.98
N TYR A 115 -8.42 3.98 -14.98
CA TYR A 115 -7.58 5.06 -14.48
C TYR A 115 -6.37 5.28 -15.39
N ASP A 116 -5.98 6.53 -15.55
CA ASP A 116 -4.76 6.92 -16.27
C ASP A 116 -3.47 6.74 -15.45
N TRP A 117 -3.54 6.04 -14.33
CA TRP A 117 -2.37 5.79 -13.50
C TRP A 117 -1.37 4.90 -14.23
N ARG A 118 -0.11 5.36 -14.29
CA ARG A 118 1.01 4.60 -14.85
C ARG A 118 2.13 4.49 -13.83
N LYS A 119 2.91 3.40 -13.93
CA LYS A 119 4.11 3.22 -13.12
C LYS A 119 5.04 4.43 -13.32
N PRO A 120 5.60 4.98 -12.24
CA PRO A 120 6.70 5.93 -12.35
C PRO A 120 7.85 5.35 -13.19
N VAL A 121 8.48 6.22 -13.98
CA VAL A 121 9.68 5.96 -14.78
C VAL A 121 10.87 6.73 -14.24
#